data_AF-A0A081IAN5-F1
#
_entry.id   AF-A0A081IAN5-F1
#
_cell.length_a   1.000
_cell.length_b   1.000
_cell.length_c   1.000
_cell.angle_alpha   90.00
_cell.angle_beta   90.00
_cell.angle_gamma   90.00
#
_symmetry.space_group_name_H-M   'P 1'
#
loop_
_entity.id
_entity.type
_entity.pdbx_description
1 polymer ?
#
loop_
_entity_poly.entity_id
_entity_poly.type
_entity_poly.pdbx_seq_one_letter_code
_entity_poly.pdbx_strand_id
1 'polypeptide(L)'
;MANPCSNFKNTYYDIYTINTYFGESYNGQLTVNSKCPNLIHKYCHYENDSGNGNCHNDYLKMASSGVIHLLKHLKDKYNLEYDKLAEYAILWLSYKLNIYSKNTVKNLNDFYDKYIETNKDYYKKIKDDDTTTYKDIIDKKKDLMNININEISKSTGPFHILFYLYYVFYDEYWDYNNRLNNAKSFANQFEKLNNDPKNIKGSLYTQILSTLSDDYKKLKNIYYNKNQSYNFPPLPELTPKENPVVNTVDSPGKGAEKILEQTSEATSSSSSILNTVIPGLSTFAIPVFLGVAYKYSLFGIDKLFQRPFIRKKLKNIKKKMKLNI
;
A
#
# COMPACT_ATOMS: atom_id res chain seq x y z
N MET A 1 10.10 -14.79 28.33
CA MET A 1 9.39 -14.67 27.03
C MET A 1 9.59 -13.26 26.51
N ALA A 2 10.15 -13.08 25.31
CA ALA A 2 10.38 -11.75 24.74
C ALA A 2 9.05 -11.02 24.50
N ASN A 3 9.00 -9.72 24.77
CA ASN A 3 7.83 -8.88 24.52
C ASN A 3 7.54 -8.86 23.00
N PRO A 4 6.35 -9.30 22.55
CA PRO A 4 6.03 -9.31 21.12
C PRO A 4 5.96 -7.91 20.51
N CYS A 5 5.84 -6.86 21.32
CA CYS A 5 5.91 -5.47 20.88
C CYS A 5 7.35 -4.96 20.73
N SER A 6 8.38 -5.79 20.99
CA SER A 6 9.80 -5.38 20.94
C SER A 6 10.69 -6.27 20.07
N ASN A 7 10.16 -7.34 19.47
CA ASN A 7 10.93 -8.26 18.62
C ASN A 7 11.02 -7.71 17.21
N PHE A 8 11.81 -6.67 17.01
CA PHE A 8 11.88 -5.91 15.77
C PHE A 8 13.08 -6.32 14.91
N LYS A 9 12.92 -6.40 13.59
CA LYS A 9 13.95 -7.01 12.70
C LYS A 9 14.33 -6.16 11.50
N ASN A 10 13.35 -5.71 10.74
CA ASN A 10 13.56 -4.77 9.64
C ASN A 10 12.31 -3.89 9.44
N THR A 11 12.40 -2.92 8.53
CA THR A 11 11.35 -1.94 8.26
C THR A 11 9.96 -2.58 8.07
N TYR A 12 9.82 -3.54 7.13
CA TYR A 12 8.54 -4.18 6.86
C TYR A 12 8.05 -5.09 7.99
N TYR A 13 8.96 -5.77 8.68
CA TYR A 13 8.61 -6.55 9.88
C TYR A 13 8.03 -5.65 10.98
N ASP A 14 8.58 -4.45 11.15
CA ASP A 14 8.12 -3.51 12.18
C ASP A 14 6.80 -2.86 11.79
N ILE A 15 6.62 -2.51 10.51
CA ILE A 15 5.32 -2.11 9.95
C ILE A 15 4.29 -3.22 10.21
N TYR A 16 4.66 -4.50 10.03
CA TYR A 16 3.84 -5.66 10.37
C TYR A 16 3.46 -5.70 11.83
N THR A 17 4.45 -5.55 12.70
CA THR A 17 4.23 -5.59 14.13
C THR A 17 3.23 -4.50 14.56
N ILE A 18 3.43 -3.26 14.11
CA ILE A 18 2.53 -2.12 14.38
C ILE A 18 1.13 -2.36 13.80
N ASN A 19 1.03 -2.92 12.59
CA ASN A 19 -0.25 -3.28 12.01
C ASN A 19 -1.05 -4.25 12.91
N THR A 20 -0.40 -5.13 13.68
CA THR A 20 -1.08 -6.07 14.57
C THR A 20 -1.55 -5.48 15.91
N TYR A 21 -1.27 -4.21 16.19
CA TYR A 21 -1.68 -3.58 17.45
C TYR A 21 -3.19 -3.39 17.55
N PHE A 22 -3.87 -3.23 16.43
CA PHE A 22 -5.32 -3.17 16.35
C PHE A 22 -5.83 -3.68 15.00
N GLY A 23 -7.08 -4.10 14.97
CA GLY A 23 -7.74 -4.58 13.75
C GLY A 23 -9.19 -4.91 14.00
N GLU A 24 -9.79 -5.63 13.08
CA GLU A 24 -11.19 -6.02 13.15
C GLU A 24 -11.33 -7.54 13.31
N SER A 25 -12.24 -7.97 14.18
CA SER A 25 -12.59 -9.38 14.35
C SER A 25 -13.46 -9.88 13.18
N TYR A 26 -13.67 -11.19 13.11
CA TYR A 26 -14.60 -11.81 12.16
C TYR A 26 -16.01 -11.23 12.19
N ASN A 27 -16.42 -10.66 13.33
CA ASN A 27 -17.75 -10.13 13.55
C ASN A 27 -17.80 -8.60 13.34
N GLY A 28 -16.76 -8.00 12.76
CA GLY A 28 -16.74 -6.55 12.51
C GLY A 28 -16.51 -5.71 13.77
N GLN A 29 -15.97 -6.31 14.85
CA GLN A 29 -15.70 -5.59 16.10
C GLN A 29 -14.23 -5.17 16.16
N LEU A 30 -13.98 -3.94 16.60
CA LEU A 30 -12.62 -3.47 16.86
C LEU A 30 -11.95 -4.37 17.91
N THR A 31 -10.71 -4.72 17.64
CA THR A 31 -9.85 -5.49 18.53
C THR A 31 -8.54 -4.73 18.73
N VAL A 32 -8.10 -4.66 19.97
CA VAL A 32 -6.80 -4.09 20.35
C VAL A 32 -5.96 -5.22 20.93
N ASN A 33 -4.68 -5.25 20.56
CA ASN A 33 -3.75 -6.26 21.02
C ASN A 33 -3.45 -6.02 22.51
N SER A 34 -3.91 -6.93 23.37
CA SER A 34 -3.75 -6.85 24.82
C SER A 34 -2.30 -6.85 25.29
N LYS A 35 -1.34 -7.22 24.44
CA LYS A 35 0.09 -7.15 24.77
C LYS A 35 0.72 -5.81 24.46
N CYS A 36 0.13 -5.04 23.56
CA CYS A 36 0.61 -3.73 23.11
C CYS A 36 -0.46 -2.63 23.25
N PRO A 37 -1.30 -2.61 24.30
CA PRO A 37 -2.52 -1.80 24.29
C PRO A 37 -2.21 -0.30 24.20
N ASN A 38 -1.15 0.15 24.88
CA ASN A 38 -0.89 1.58 25.07
C ASN A 38 -0.08 2.23 23.94
N LEU A 39 0.51 1.47 23.01
CA LEU A 39 1.45 2.03 22.02
C LEU A 39 0.77 2.96 21.00
N ILE A 40 -0.44 2.60 20.56
CA ILE A 40 -1.23 3.47 19.67
C ILE A 40 -1.92 4.57 20.46
N HIS A 41 -2.47 4.24 21.64
CA HIS A 41 -3.16 5.20 22.50
C HIS A 41 -2.29 6.40 22.88
N LYS A 42 -0.98 6.19 23.06
CA LYS A 42 -0.02 7.28 23.29
C LYS A 42 -0.09 8.40 22.25
N TYR A 43 -0.50 8.10 21.01
CA TYR A 43 -0.55 9.07 19.92
C TYR A 43 -1.98 9.53 19.59
N CYS A 44 -2.95 9.18 20.42
CA CYS A 44 -4.36 9.52 20.23
C CYS A 44 -4.73 10.80 20.99
N HIS A 45 -4.23 11.95 20.54
CA HIS A 45 -4.54 13.24 21.17
C HIS A 45 -5.59 14.01 20.37
N TYR A 46 -6.84 13.57 20.48
CA TYR A 46 -8.03 14.22 19.93
C TYR A 46 -8.80 14.90 21.09
N GLU A 47 -9.49 16.02 20.84
CA GLU A 47 -10.27 16.74 21.86
C GLU A 47 -9.42 17.37 23.00
N ASN A 48 -10.06 17.92 24.04
CA ASN A 48 -9.39 18.51 25.22
C ASN A 48 -8.86 17.44 26.20
N ASP A 49 -8.44 16.29 25.68
CA ASP A 49 -7.83 15.22 26.45
C ASP A 49 -6.50 15.72 27.05
N SER A 50 -6.54 16.20 28.30
CA SER A 50 -5.37 16.46 29.11
C SER A 50 -4.91 15.13 29.72
N GLY A 51 -4.09 14.35 29.01
CA GLY A 51 -3.64 13.04 29.49
C GLY A 51 -2.79 12.22 28.51
N ASN A 52 -2.68 10.91 28.78
CA ASN A 52 -1.81 9.94 28.09
C ASN A 52 -2.26 9.53 26.66
N GLY A 53 -3.14 10.30 26.02
CA GLY A 53 -3.79 9.97 24.74
C GLY A 53 -4.77 8.79 24.84
N ASN A 54 -5.93 8.91 24.19
CA ASN A 54 -6.92 7.84 24.11
C ASN A 54 -7.68 7.91 22.78
N CYS A 55 -7.86 6.76 22.14
CA CYS A 55 -8.63 6.69 20.90
C CYS A 55 -10.12 6.36 21.13
N HIS A 56 -10.56 6.16 22.38
CA HIS A 56 -11.95 5.83 22.73
C HIS A 56 -12.53 4.66 21.93
N ASN A 57 -11.70 3.67 21.59
CA ASN A 57 -12.07 2.54 20.72
C ASN A 57 -12.61 2.97 19.34
N ASP A 58 -12.14 4.11 18.82
CA ASP A 58 -12.39 4.55 17.44
C ASP A 58 -11.26 4.06 16.52
N TYR A 59 -11.62 3.25 15.52
CA TYR A 59 -10.68 2.68 14.56
C TYR A 59 -9.95 3.75 13.74
N LEU A 60 -10.66 4.80 13.32
CA LEU A 60 -10.12 5.85 12.45
C LEU A 60 -9.16 6.75 13.23
N LYS A 61 -9.49 7.09 14.48
CA LYS A 61 -8.54 7.75 15.40
C LYS A 61 -7.30 6.86 15.61
N MET A 62 -7.46 5.54 15.78
CA MET A 62 -6.33 4.60 15.92
C MET A 62 -5.47 4.50 14.65
N ALA A 63 -6.10 4.52 13.48
CA ALA A 63 -5.39 4.49 12.20
C ALA A 63 -4.55 5.76 12.02
N SER A 64 -5.09 6.94 12.30
CA SER A 64 -4.32 8.18 12.23
C SER A 64 -3.19 8.23 13.28
N SER A 65 -3.48 7.85 14.53
CA SER A 65 -2.46 7.75 15.59
C SER A 65 -1.36 6.73 15.25
N GLY A 66 -1.74 5.65 14.57
CA GLY A 66 -0.82 4.64 14.06
C GLY A 66 0.12 5.18 12.98
N VAL A 67 -0.32 6.13 12.14
CA VAL A 67 0.56 6.84 11.19
C VAL A 67 1.68 7.56 11.95
N ILE A 68 1.32 8.36 12.97
CA ILE A 68 2.29 9.10 13.79
C ILE A 68 3.27 8.14 14.46
N HIS A 69 2.74 7.06 15.07
CA HIS A 69 3.57 6.04 15.69
C HIS A 69 4.53 5.39 14.69
N LEU A 70 4.07 5.07 13.49
CA LEU A 70 4.87 4.45 12.43
C LEU A 70 6.01 5.36 12.00
N LEU A 71 5.73 6.63 11.74
CA LEU A 71 6.73 7.63 11.36
C LEU A 71 7.82 7.74 12.42
N LYS A 72 7.42 7.89 13.68
CA LYS A 72 8.34 7.98 14.83
C LYS A 72 9.22 6.73 14.94
N HIS A 73 8.60 5.55 14.95
CA HIS A 73 9.31 4.28 15.11
C HIS A 73 10.33 4.05 13.99
N LEU A 74 9.92 4.28 12.74
CA LEU A 74 10.79 4.07 11.59
C LEU A 74 11.93 5.10 11.52
N LYS A 75 11.69 6.36 11.91
CA LYS A 75 12.72 7.39 11.98
C LYS A 75 13.72 7.13 13.11
N ASP A 76 13.25 6.73 14.29
CA ASP A 76 14.12 6.45 15.43
C ASP A 76 15.01 5.24 15.17
N LYS A 77 14.43 4.16 14.65
CA LYS A 77 15.13 2.89 14.53
C LYS A 77 16.00 2.76 13.29
N TYR A 78 15.50 3.22 12.14
CA TYR A 78 16.15 3.00 10.85
C TYR A 78 16.70 4.29 10.23
N ASN A 79 16.46 5.45 10.87
CA ASN A 79 16.80 6.76 10.34
C ASN A 79 16.42 6.94 8.86
N LEU A 80 15.21 6.48 8.49
CA LEU A 80 14.75 6.61 7.11
C LEU A 80 14.61 8.09 6.71
N GLU A 81 14.85 8.34 5.43
CA GLU A 81 14.54 9.60 4.78
C GLU A 81 13.05 9.94 4.89
N TYR A 82 12.73 11.23 5.05
CA TYR A 82 11.36 11.68 5.28
C TYR A 82 10.40 11.32 4.14
N ASP A 83 10.85 11.36 2.89
CA ASP A 83 10.04 10.95 1.73
C ASP A 83 9.57 9.50 1.85
N LYS A 84 10.50 8.63 2.24
CA LYS A 84 10.25 7.20 2.37
C LYS A 84 9.36 6.88 3.57
N LEU A 85 9.52 7.63 4.67
CA LEU A 85 8.64 7.55 5.83
C LEU A 85 7.20 7.86 5.46
N ALA A 86 6.99 8.98 4.74
CA ALA A 86 5.67 9.41 4.30
C ALA A 86 5.02 8.37 3.37
N GLU A 87 5.77 7.83 2.40
CA GLU A 87 5.27 6.79 1.49
C GLU A 87 4.81 5.53 2.24
N TYR A 88 5.61 5.03 3.19
CA TYR A 88 5.23 3.86 3.98
C TYR A 88 4.03 4.12 4.90
N ALA A 89 3.94 5.31 5.49
CA ALA A 89 2.80 5.70 6.30
C ALA A 89 1.51 5.74 5.48
N ILE A 90 1.55 6.33 4.28
CA ILE A 90 0.37 6.45 3.41
C ILE A 90 -0.05 5.08 2.88
N LEU A 91 0.88 4.23 2.46
CA LEU A 91 0.58 2.86 2.03
C LEU A 91 -0.03 2.03 3.15
N TRP A 92 0.52 2.12 4.35
CA TRP A 92 0.00 1.42 5.52
C TRP A 92 -1.41 1.91 5.89
N LEU A 93 -1.63 3.23 5.90
CA LEU A 93 -2.95 3.81 6.16
C LEU A 93 -3.97 3.37 5.13
N SER A 94 -3.60 3.41 3.84
CA SER A 94 -4.45 2.97 2.74
C SER A 94 -4.86 1.51 2.89
N TYR A 95 -3.91 0.64 3.26
CA TYR A 95 -4.19 -0.75 3.56
C TYR A 95 -5.15 -0.88 4.74
N LYS A 96 -4.91 -0.16 5.85
CA LYS A 96 -5.78 -0.17 7.04
C LYS A 96 -7.22 0.23 6.72
N LEU A 97 -7.41 1.30 5.97
CA LEU A 97 -8.73 1.78 5.59
C LEU A 97 -9.42 0.83 4.61
N ASN A 98 -8.67 0.20 3.70
CA ASN A 98 -9.23 -0.76 2.75
C ASN A 98 -9.75 -2.04 3.42
N ILE A 99 -9.07 -2.53 4.47
CA ILE A 99 -9.50 -3.74 5.19
C ILE A 99 -10.56 -3.47 6.27
N TYR A 100 -10.87 -2.22 6.57
CA TYR A 100 -11.83 -1.87 7.61
C TYR A 100 -13.26 -1.96 7.08
N SER A 101 -14.06 -2.88 7.61
CA SER A 101 -15.37 -3.22 7.04
C SER A 101 -16.39 -2.08 7.12
N LYS A 102 -16.25 -1.17 8.09
CA LYS A 102 -17.13 -0.02 8.31
C LYS A 102 -16.56 1.28 7.76
N ASN A 103 -15.52 1.19 6.93
CA ASN A 103 -14.91 2.37 6.34
C ASN A 103 -15.91 3.08 5.40
N THR A 104 -16.13 4.38 5.65
CA THR A 104 -17.00 5.25 4.83
C THR A 104 -16.20 6.32 4.09
N VAL A 105 -14.88 6.36 4.27
CA VAL A 105 -13.97 7.31 3.64
C VAL A 105 -13.92 7.03 2.14
N LYS A 106 -14.21 8.04 1.31
CA LYS A 106 -14.13 7.95 -0.15
C LYS A 106 -12.81 8.49 -0.69
N ASN A 107 -12.25 9.50 -0.03
CA ASN A 107 -10.99 10.12 -0.38
C ASN A 107 -10.06 10.12 0.85
N LEU A 108 -8.79 9.78 0.64
CA LEU A 108 -7.79 9.84 1.70
C LEU A 108 -7.61 11.27 2.24
N ASN A 109 -7.86 12.30 1.43
CA ASN A 109 -7.79 13.69 1.88
C ASN A 109 -8.86 14.00 2.94
N ASP A 110 -10.09 13.49 2.75
CA ASP A 110 -11.15 13.65 3.75
C ASP A 110 -10.75 13.01 5.09
N PHE A 111 -10.05 11.86 5.05
CA PHE A 111 -9.52 11.23 6.24
C PHE A 111 -8.39 12.06 6.87
N TYR A 112 -7.49 12.59 6.04
CA TYR A 112 -6.41 13.44 6.50
C TYR A 112 -6.95 14.67 7.23
N ASP A 113 -7.86 15.43 6.61
CA ASP A 113 -8.42 16.66 7.19
C ASP A 113 -9.16 16.34 8.50
N LYS A 114 -9.92 15.24 8.53
CA LYS A 114 -10.76 14.89 9.69
C LYS A 114 -10.00 14.25 10.85
N TYR A 115 -8.99 13.42 10.56
CA TYR A 115 -8.34 12.56 11.57
C TYR A 115 -6.83 12.77 11.69
N ILE A 116 -6.11 13.18 10.65
CA ILE A 116 -4.66 13.42 10.74
C ILE A 116 -4.41 14.83 11.25
N GLU A 117 -4.95 15.83 10.55
CA GLU A 117 -4.71 17.25 10.87
C GLU A 117 -5.29 17.65 12.24
N THR A 118 -6.39 17.02 12.66
CA THR A 118 -7.02 17.27 13.96
C THR A 118 -6.32 16.59 15.13
N ASN A 119 -5.38 15.68 14.88
CA ASN A 119 -4.59 15.05 15.94
C ASN A 119 -3.52 16.04 16.43
N LYS A 120 -3.51 16.37 17.72
CA LYS A 120 -2.54 17.33 18.28
C LYS A 120 -1.08 16.90 18.09
N ASP A 121 -0.81 15.60 18.01
CA ASP A 121 0.55 15.11 17.76
C ASP A 121 1.06 15.41 16.37
N TYR A 122 0.18 15.68 15.41
CA TYR A 122 0.53 16.01 14.04
C TYR A 122 1.50 17.20 13.94
N TYR A 123 1.35 18.17 14.82
CA TYR A 123 2.19 19.38 14.86
C TYR A 123 3.44 19.23 15.72
N LYS A 124 3.63 18.08 16.39
CA LYS A 124 4.81 17.85 17.21
C LYS A 124 6.02 17.50 16.35
N LYS A 125 7.19 17.79 16.90
CA LYS A 125 8.47 17.37 16.33
C LYS A 125 8.57 15.85 16.35
N ILE A 126 9.20 15.29 15.32
CA ILE A 126 9.45 13.85 15.27
C ILE A 126 10.52 13.42 16.28
N LYS A 127 11.50 14.28 16.57
CA LYS A 127 12.55 14.08 17.59
C LYS A 127 12.84 15.41 18.30
N ASP A 128 13.39 15.34 19.51
CA ASP A 128 13.65 16.53 20.33
C ASP A 128 14.73 17.44 19.72
N ASP A 129 15.72 16.84 19.05
CA ASP A 129 16.83 17.50 18.35
C ASP A 129 16.50 17.90 16.90
N ASP A 130 15.36 17.47 16.37
CA ASP A 130 14.92 17.71 15.01
C ASP A 130 13.95 18.90 14.97
N THR A 131 14.06 19.74 13.95
CA THR A 131 13.08 20.82 13.69
C THR A 131 11.86 20.30 12.95
N THR A 132 11.96 19.15 12.30
CA THR A 132 10.95 18.55 11.44
C THR A 132 9.77 18.01 12.26
N THR A 133 8.57 18.40 11.88
CA THR A 133 7.32 17.94 12.48
C THR A 133 6.70 16.76 11.71
N TYR A 134 5.75 16.03 12.31
CA TYR A 134 5.00 15.02 11.56
C TYR A 134 4.24 15.64 10.38
N LYS A 135 3.74 16.86 10.55
CA LYS A 135 3.16 17.68 9.48
C LYS A 135 4.10 17.84 8.30
N ASP A 136 5.34 18.27 8.52
CA ASP A 136 6.30 18.50 7.43
C ASP A 136 6.57 17.22 6.62
N ILE A 137 6.61 16.07 7.31
CA ILE A 137 6.87 14.77 6.68
C ILE A 137 5.66 14.33 5.86
N ILE A 138 4.48 14.36 6.45
CA ILE A 138 3.24 13.90 5.82
C ILE A 138 2.89 14.80 4.63
N ASP A 139 2.99 16.13 4.81
CA ASP A 139 2.63 17.11 3.79
C ASP A 139 3.52 17.05 2.56
N LYS A 140 4.78 16.58 2.72
CA LYS A 140 5.69 16.37 1.58
C LYS A 140 5.15 15.39 0.54
N LYS A 141 4.26 14.49 0.95
CA LYS A 141 3.57 13.53 0.09
C LYS A 141 2.05 13.71 0.16
N LYS A 142 1.56 14.93 0.47
CA LYS A 142 0.12 15.22 0.54
C LYS A 142 -0.61 14.88 -0.75
N ASP A 143 0.06 15.01 -1.89
CA ASP A 143 -0.49 14.61 -3.18
C ASP A 143 -0.89 13.12 -3.21
N LEU A 144 -0.12 12.23 -2.57
CA LEU A 144 -0.49 10.81 -2.43
C LEU A 144 -1.76 10.61 -1.59
N MET A 145 -2.08 11.55 -0.69
CA MET A 145 -3.31 11.53 0.10
C MET A 145 -4.52 12.09 -0.65
N ASN A 146 -4.34 12.80 -1.76
CA ASN A 146 -5.46 13.25 -2.61
C ASN A 146 -6.04 12.15 -3.51
N ILE A 147 -5.50 10.94 -3.41
CA ILE A 147 -5.90 9.80 -4.23
C ILE A 147 -7.23 9.23 -3.72
N ASN A 148 -8.13 8.93 -4.66
CA ASN A 148 -9.35 8.19 -4.37
C ASN A 148 -9.01 6.83 -3.73
N ILE A 149 -9.69 6.48 -2.63
CA ILE A 149 -9.39 5.25 -1.89
C ILE A 149 -9.46 3.99 -2.77
N ASN A 150 -10.33 3.99 -3.79
CA ASN A 150 -10.49 2.88 -4.72
C ASN A 150 -9.29 2.70 -5.66
N GLU A 151 -8.52 3.77 -5.90
CA GLU A 151 -7.32 3.69 -6.73
C GLU A 151 -6.14 3.19 -5.91
N ILE A 152 -5.94 3.73 -4.71
CA ILE A 152 -4.85 3.29 -3.84
C ILE A 152 -5.11 1.88 -3.30
N SER A 153 -6.37 1.47 -3.12
CA SER A 153 -6.72 0.11 -2.69
C SER A 153 -6.20 -0.97 -3.63
N LYS A 154 -6.07 -0.69 -4.94
CA LYS A 154 -5.44 -1.61 -5.90
C LYS A 154 -4.00 -2.00 -5.51
N SER A 155 -3.27 -1.09 -4.86
CA SER A 155 -1.89 -1.32 -4.40
C SER A 155 -1.80 -2.02 -3.04
N THR A 156 -2.91 -2.09 -2.28
CA THR A 156 -2.94 -2.68 -0.94
C THR A 156 -2.74 -4.18 -0.92
N GLY A 157 -3.19 -4.89 -1.97
CA GLY A 157 -2.96 -6.33 -2.15
C GLY A 157 -1.47 -6.66 -2.27
N PRO A 158 -0.75 -6.10 -3.26
CA PRO A 158 0.70 -6.26 -3.36
C PRO A 158 1.45 -5.80 -2.11
N PHE A 159 1.09 -4.64 -1.55
CA PHE A 159 1.68 -4.14 -0.32
C PHE A 159 1.55 -5.15 0.83
N HIS A 160 0.36 -5.72 1.03
CA HIS A 160 0.11 -6.73 2.06
C HIS A 160 0.89 -8.03 1.82
N ILE A 161 1.01 -8.49 0.57
CA ILE A 161 1.82 -9.67 0.26
C ILE A 161 3.29 -9.43 0.63
N LEU A 162 3.82 -8.28 0.25
CA LEU A 162 5.21 -7.90 0.50
C LEU A 162 5.49 -7.82 2.01
N PHE A 163 4.61 -7.12 2.71
CA PHE A 163 4.50 -7.06 4.16
C PHE A 163 4.48 -8.43 4.84
N TYR A 164 3.64 -9.36 4.36
CA TYR A 164 3.53 -10.71 4.89
C TYR A 164 4.82 -11.52 4.68
N LEU A 165 5.40 -11.45 3.48
CA LEU A 165 6.63 -12.16 3.13
C LEU A 165 7.81 -11.71 3.99
N TYR A 166 7.97 -10.40 4.20
CA TYR A 166 8.98 -9.88 5.13
C TYR A 166 8.79 -10.39 6.55
N TYR A 167 7.55 -10.40 7.05
CA TYR A 167 7.26 -10.91 8.39
C TYR A 167 7.61 -12.39 8.53
N VAL A 168 7.13 -13.25 7.63
CA VAL A 168 7.36 -14.69 7.72
C VAL A 168 8.81 -15.09 7.45
N PHE A 169 9.59 -14.28 6.73
CA PHE A 169 11.03 -14.52 6.52
C PHE A 169 11.77 -14.81 7.84
N TYR A 170 11.36 -14.10 8.89
CA TYR A 170 11.95 -14.13 10.22
C TYR A 170 11.20 -15.00 11.23
N ASP A 171 10.08 -15.59 10.85
CA ASP A 171 9.33 -16.55 11.67
C ASP A 171 9.96 -17.94 11.49
N GLU A 172 10.05 -18.71 12.57
CA GLU A 172 10.68 -20.05 12.58
C GLU A 172 9.93 -21.06 11.70
N TYR A 173 8.65 -20.79 11.40
CA TYR A 173 7.83 -21.65 10.57
C TYR A 173 8.10 -21.43 9.06
N TRP A 174 8.89 -22.34 8.49
CA TRP A 174 9.30 -22.32 7.10
C TRP A 174 8.36 -23.15 6.19
N ASP A 175 7.40 -22.51 5.52
CA ASP A 175 6.63 -23.09 4.42
C ASP A 175 7.04 -22.42 3.09
N TYR A 176 7.94 -23.09 2.36
CA TYR A 176 8.49 -22.57 1.11
C TYR A 176 7.41 -22.39 0.03
N ASN A 177 6.54 -23.38 -0.15
CA ASN A 177 5.52 -23.37 -1.21
C ASN A 177 4.55 -22.21 -1.03
N ASN A 178 4.11 -21.95 0.20
CA ASN A 178 3.25 -20.81 0.48
C ASN A 178 3.94 -19.48 0.18
N ARG A 179 5.22 -19.31 0.54
CA ARG A 179 5.98 -18.08 0.27
C ARG A 179 6.19 -17.86 -1.23
N LEU A 180 6.56 -18.91 -1.96
CA LEU A 180 6.71 -18.86 -3.41
C LEU A 180 5.39 -18.49 -4.11
N ASN A 181 4.26 -19.08 -3.67
CA ASN A 181 2.94 -18.76 -4.23
C ASN A 181 2.54 -17.31 -3.96
N ASN A 182 2.86 -16.78 -2.77
CA ASN A 182 2.67 -15.36 -2.47
C ASN A 182 3.55 -14.47 -3.36
N ALA A 183 4.82 -14.82 -3.55
CA ALA A 183 5.73 -14.08 -4.42
C ALA A 183 5.26 -14.07 -5.90
N LYS A 184 4.70 -15.19 -6.39
CA LYS A 184 4.03 -15.27 -7.71
C LYS A 184 2.78 -14.40 -7.77
N SER A 185 1.96 -14.42 -6.72
CA SER A 185 0.77 -13.56 -6.62
C SER A 185 1.13 -12.08 -6.64
N PHE A 186 2.21 -11.69 -5.95
CA PHE A 186 2.74 -10.33 -6.01
C PHE A 186 3.12 -9.94 -7.43
N ALA A 187 3.94 -10.76 -8.11
CA ALA A 187 4.39 -10.47 -9.48
C ALA A 187 3.22 -10.31 -10.45
N ASN A 188 2.23 -11.21 -10.38
CA ASN A 188 1.03 -11.15 -11.24
C ASN A 188 0.17 -9.91 -10.96
N GLN A 189 0.04 -9.50 -9.70
CA GLN A 189 -0.71 -8.28 -9.37
C GLN A 189 0.07 -7.03 -9.79
N PHE A 190 1.38 -7.01 -9.56
CA PHE A 190 2.26 -5.92 -10.00
C PHE A 190 2.19 -5.71 -11.51
N GLU A 191 2.23 -6.78 -12.31
CA GLU A 191 2.08 -6.71 -13.77
C GLU A 191 0.75 -6.07 -14.19
N LYS A 192 -0.35 -6.44 -13.55
CA LYS A 192 -1.67 -5.82 -13.82
C LYS A 192 -1.68 -4.33 -13.52
N LEU A 193 -1.06 -3.93 -12.40
CA LEU A 193 -0.96 -2.51 -12.04
C LEU A 193 -0.04 -1.75 -12.99
N ASN A 194 1.07 -2.36 -13.42
CA ASN A 194 1.99 -1.78 -14.40
C ASN A 194 1.29 -1.50 -15.75
N ASN A 195 0.35 -2.35 -16.14
CA ASN A 195 -0.42 -2.20 -17.38
C ASN A 195 -1.65 -1.26 -17.24
N ASP A 196 -1.99 -0.82 -16.03
CA ASP A 196 -3.14 0.07 -15.78
C ASP A 196 -2.95 1.38 -16.58
N PRO A 197 -4.00 1.89 -17.28
CA PRO A 197 -3.96 3.19 -17.94
C PRO A 197 -3.50 4.36 -17.06
N LYS A 198 -3.67 4.26 -15.75
CA LYS A 198 -3.25 5.27 -14.77
C LYS A 198 -1.77 5.19 -14.40
N ASN A 199 -1.03 4.17 -14.83
CA ASN A 199 0.42 4.11 -14.70
C ASN A 199 1.07 5.08 -15.69
N ILE A 200 1.00 6.37 -15.37
CA ILE A 200 1.49 7.46 -16.20
C ILE A 200 2.76 8.04 -15.59
N LYS A 201 3.76 8.34 -16.41
CA LYS A 201 5.08 8.80 -15.95
C LYS A 201 4.95 10.04 -15.06
N GLY A 202 5.62 10.00 -13.91
CA GLY A 202 5.56 11.06 -12.90
C GLY A 202 4.29 11.05 -12.03
N SER A 203 3.29 10.25 -12.38
CA SER A 203 2.09 10.11 -11.56
C SER A 203 2.41 9.49 -10.21
N LEU A 204 1.58 9.85 -9.23
CA LEU A 204 1.60 9.28 -7.89
C LEU A 204 1.41 7.75 -7.88
N TYR A 205 0.58 7.25 -8.81
CA TYR A 205 0.35 5.81 -8.96
C TYR A 205 1.66 5.10 -9.37
N THR A 206 2.40 5.67 -10.32
CA THR A 206 3.73 5.16 -10.72
C THR A 206 4.73 5.25 -9.57
N GLN A 207 4.69 6.29 -8.74
CA GLN A 207 5.56 6.38 -7.55
C GLN A 207 5.29 5.21 -6.57
N ILE A 208 4.03 4.92 -6.27
CA ILE A 208 3.66 3.77 -5.41
C ILE A 208 4.17 2.45 -6.01
N LEU A 209 4.01 2.25 -7.33
CA LEU A 209 4.52 1.06 -7.99
C LEU A 209 6.04 0.96 -7.95
N SER A 210 6.75 2.09 -8.12
CA SER A 210 8.20 2.12 -7.98
C SER A 210 8.63 1.64 -6.59
N THR A 211 8.02 2.19 -5.52
CA THR A 211 8.32 1.80 -4.14
C THR A 211 8.06 0.32 -3.89
N LEU A 212 6.91 -0.21 -4.35
CA LEU A 212 6.59 -1.64 -4.24
C LEU A 212 7.57 -2.53 -5.04
N SER A 213 7.97 -2.11 -6.23
CA SER A 213 8.93 -2.81 -7.08
C SER A 213 10.29 -2.92 -6.41
N ASP A 214 10.82 -1.80 -5.92
CA ASP A 214 12.14 -1.72 -5.30
C ASP A 214 12.21 -2.52 -4.01
N ASP A 215 11.15 -2.48 -3.20
CA ASP A 215 11.11 -3.23 -1.96
C ASP A 215 10.91 -4.73 -2.18
N TYR A 216 10.25 -5.13 -3.29
CA TYR A 216 10.17 -6.53 -3.69
C TYR A 216 11.52 -7.04 -4.19
N LYS A 217 12.24 -6.26 -5.00
CA LYS A 217 13.60 -6.61 -5.46
C LYS A 217 14.53 -6.84 -4.27
N LYS A 218 14.47 -5.97 -3.25
CA LYS A 218 15.21 -6.15 -1.98
C LYS A 218 14.79 -7.43 -1.26
N LEU A 219 13.50 -7.69 -1.13
CA LEU A 219 12.96 -8.90 -0.50
C LEU A 219 13.45 -10.16 -1.22
N LYS A 220 13.35 -10.19 -2.54
CA LYS A 220 13.81 -11.29 -3.39
C LYS A 220 15.29 -11.58 -3.14
N ASN A 221 16.14 -10.55 -3.10
CA ASN A 221 17.57 -10.69 -2.82
C ASN A 221 17.82 -11.25 -1.41
N ILE A 222 17.07 -10.80 -0.40
CA ILE A 222 17.17 -11.33 0.97
C ILE A 222 16.85 -12.83 1.01
N TYR A 223 15.81 -13.27 0.30
CA TYR A 223 15.45 -14.68 0.22
C TYR A 223 16.51 -15.51 -0.51
N TYR A 224 16.99 -15.02 -1.66
CA TYR A 224 18.02 -15.67 -2.45
C TYR A 224 19.33 -15.84 -1.66
N ASN A 225 19.75 -14.80 -0.94
CA ASN A 225 20.96 -14.85 -0.11
C ASN A 225 20.83 -15.82 1.08
N LYS A 226 19.61 -16.02 1.61
CA LYS A 226 19.36 -17.02 2.65
C LYS A 226 19.45 -18.44 2.12
N ASN A 227 18.93 -18.68 0.91
CA ASN A 227 19.09 -19.94 0.19
C ASN A 227 18.77 -19.72 -1.29
N GLN A 228 19.70 -20.11 -2.16
CA GLN A 228 19.57 -19.90 -3.61
C GLN A 228 18.37 -20.64 -4.21
N SER A 229 17.89 -21.71 -3.58
CA SER A 229 16.65 -22.39 -3.97
C SER A 229 15.40 -21.52 -3.80
N TYR A 230 15.48 -20.42 -3.04
CA TYR A 230 14.38 -19.47 -2.83
C TYR A 230 14.35 -18.40 -3.93
N ASN A 231 14.25 -18.86 -5.17
CA ASN A 231 14.21 -17.96 -6.32
C ASN A 231 12.78 -17.45 -6.54
N PHE A 232 12.48 -16.26 -6.03
CA PHE A 232 11.23 -15.57 -6.31
C PHE A 232 11.18 -15.09 -7.77
N PRO A 233 9.99 -15.07 -8.40
CA PRO A 233 9.88 -14.62 -9.78
C PRO A 233 10.40 -13.19 -9.95
N PRO A 234 11.00 -12.85 -11.10
CA PRO A 234 11.31 -11.47 -11.41
C PRO A 234 10.01 -10.66 -11.58
N LEU A 235 10.13 -9.34 -11.48
CA LEU A 235 9.06 -8.43 -11.88
C LEU A 235 9.26 -8.00 -13.33
N PRO A 236 8.19 -7.72 -14.07
CA PRO A 236 8.32 -6.96 -15.31
C PRO A 236 8.93 -5.59 -15.02
N GLU A 237 9.62 -5.04 -16.01
CA GLU A 237 10.11 -3.66 -15.94
C GLU A 237 8.95 -2.68 -15.79
N LEU A 238 9.11 -1.67 -14.94
CA LEU A 238 8.09 -0.65 -14.73
C LEU A 238 8.07 0.26 -15.97
N THR A 239 6.99 0.21 -16.75
CA THR A 239 6.86 0.91 -18.03
C THR A 239 5.70 1.90 -17.97
N PRO A 240 5.86 3.04 -17.28
CA PRO A 240 4.81 4.03 -17.20
C PRO A 240 4.59 4.69 -18.57
N LYS A 241 3.32 4.90 -18.92
CA LYS A 241 2.89 5.56 -20.16
C LYS A 241 3.29 7.03 -20.13
N GLU A 242 3.65 7.60 -21.27
CA GLU A 242 3.89 9.04 -21.35
C GLU A 242 2.57 9.81 -21.22
N ASN A 243 2.62 10.99 -20.60
CA ASN A 243 1.46 11.87 -20.51
C ASN A 243 1.12 12.40 -21.91
N PRO A 244 -0.07 12.13 -22.47
CA PRO A 244 -0.45 12.66 -23.78
C PRO A 244 -0.66 14.20 -23.78
N VAL A 245 -0.56 14.87 -22.62
CA VAL A 245 -0.92 16.29 -22.45
C VAL A 245 0.30 17.23 -22.42
N VAL A 246 1.54 16.74 -22.38
CA VAL A 246 2.73 17.61 -22.41
C VAL A 246 3.22 17.78 -23.85
N ASN A 247 2.40 18.42 -24.67
CA ASN A 247 2.84 19.19 -25.84
C ASN A 247 2.21 20.57 -25.72
N THR A 248 2.69 21.38 -24.77
CA THR A 248 2.35 22.81 -24.70
C THR A 248 3.62 23.64 -24.68
N VAL A 249 4.01 24.02 -25.90
CA VAL A 249 4.53 25.32 -26.31
C VAL A 249 5.68 25.88 -25.46
N ASP A 250 6.90 25.61 -25.91
CA ASP A 250 7.98 26.58 -25.79
C ASP A 250 7.56 27.89 -26.48
N SER A 251 7.71 29.01 -25.78
CA SER A 251 7.83 30.33 -26.39
C SER A 251 9.12 30.94 -25.87
N PRO A 252 9.92 31.59 -26.74
CA PRO A 252 9.62 33.00 -27.00
C PRO A 252 9.95 33.47 -28.44
N GLY A 253 9.07 34.28 -29.04
CA GLY A 253 9.38 35.08 -30.23
C GLY A 253 8.15 35.85 -30.71
N LYS A 254 8.04 37.15 -30.43
CA LYS A 254 8.38 38.26 -31.35
C LYS A 254 7.89 38.08 -32.81
N GLY A 255 6.87 38.87 -33.17
CA GLY A 255 6.88 39.70 -34.39
C GLY A 255 6.26 39.15 -35.68
N ALA A 256 5.16 39.79 -36.08
CA ALA A 256 4.76 40.18 -37.45
C ALA A 256 4.43 39.13 -38.54
N GLU A 257 3.13 39.09 -38.86
CA GLU A 257 2.51 39.24 -40.19
C GLU A 257 2.72 38.23 -41.35
N LYS A 258 1.56 37.70 -41.80
CA LYS A 258 1.05 37.68 -43.18
C LYS A 258 1.27 36.44 -44.10
N ILE A 259 0.14 35.83 -44.48
CA ILE A 259 -0.39 35.53 -45.85
C ILE A 259 -0.96 34.09 -46.00
N LEU A 260 -2.18 34.10 -46.54
CA LEU A 260 -3.08 33.03 -46.98
C LEU A 260 -2.75 32.61 -48.44
N GLU A 261 -3.16 31.40 -48.85
CA GLU A 261 -3.26 30.90 -50.26
C GLU A 261 -1.94 30.49 -50.98
N GLN A 262 -1.80 29.43 -51.78
CA GLN A 262 -2.67 28.35 -52.32
C GLN A 262 -1.78 27.34 -53.11
N THR A 263 -2.20 26.06 -53.22
CA THR A 263 -1.94 25.08 -54.34
C THR A 263 -0.49 24.61 -54.63
N SER A 264 -0.16 23.42 -55.14
CA SER A 264 -0.87 22.28 -55.77
C SER A 264 0.08 21.06 -55.90
N GLU A 265 -0.51 19.85 -55.91
CA GLU A 265 -0.08 18.61 -56.60
C GLU A 265 1.25 17.92 -56.26
N ALA A 266 1.42 16.59 -56.32
CA ALA A 266 0.59 15.40 -56.14
C ALA A 266 1.55 14.18 -56.19
N THR A 267 1.11 13.07 -55.58
CA THR A 267 1.50 11.68 -55.89
C THR A 267 2.75 11.08 -55.22
N SER A 268 2.53 10.28 -54.17
CA SER A 268 2.52 8.82 -54.35
C SER A 268 1.74 8.10 -53.23
N SER A 269 0.65 7.48 -53.67
CA SER A 269 -0.08 6.28 -53.18
C SER A 269 0.75 5.28 -52.34
N SER A 270 0.17 4.52 -51.40
CA SER A 270 -1.05 3.70 -51.53
C SER A 270 -1.80 3.40 -50.22
N SER A 271 -3.13 3.43 -50.32
CA SER A 271 -4.12 2.86 -49.39
C SER A 271 -4.15 1.33 -49.45
N SER A 272 -4.45 0.67 -48.32
CA SER A 272 -5.39 -0.47 -48.33
C SER A 272 -6.10 -0.62 -46.98
N ILE A 273 -7.34 -0.13 -46.95
CA ILE A 273 -8.38 -0.56 -46.02
C ILE A 273 -8.81 -1.96 -46.46
N LEU A 274 -8.84 -2.91 -45.53
CA LEU A 274 -9.62 -4.14 -45.70
C LEU A 274 -10.45 -4.37 -44.44
N ASN A 275 -11.73 -4.02 -44.57
CA ASN A 275 -12.81 -4.35 -43.66
C ASN A 275 -13.02 -5.87 -43.66
N THR A 276 -12.85 -6.50 -42.50
CA THR A 276 -13.37 -7.85 -42.27
C THR A 276 -14.54 -7.77 -41.28
N VAL A 277 -15.72 -7.76 -41.87
CA VAL A 277 -17.00 -8.31 -41.43
C VAL A 277 -17.05 -8.85 -39.98
N ILE A 278 -17.91 -8.22 -39.19
CA ILE A 278 -18.48 -8.70 -37.94
C ILE A 278 -19.35 -9.95 -38.22
N PRO A 279 -19.12 -11.08 -37.53
CA PRO A 279 -20.21 -11.97 -37.15
C PRO A 279 -20.58 -11.67 -35.69
N GLY A 280 -21.80 -11.18 -35.50
CA GLY A 280 -22.39 -11.02 -34.18
C GLY A 280 -22.48 -12.38 -33.49
N LEU A 281 -21.89 -12.49 -32.30
CA LEU A 281 -22.21 -13.42 -31.21
C LEU A 281 -21.14 -13.28 -30.11
N SER A 282 -21.26 -12.28 -29.24
CA SER A 282 -20.67 -12.36 -27.88
C SER A 282 -21.28 -11.36 -26.90
N THR A 283 -22.61 -11.34 -26.79
CA THR A 283 -23.33 -10.62 -25.73
C THR A 283 -23.59 -11.47 -24.48
N PHE A 284 -22.89 -12.60 -24.31
CA PHE A 284 -23.11 -13.51 -23.18
C PHE A 284 -21.82 -14.07 -22.54
N ALA A 285 -20.87 -13.20 -22.17
CA ALA A 285 -19.71 -13.62 -21.37
C ALA A 285 -19.37 -12.71 -20.18
N ILE A 286 -20.31 -11.86 -19.72
CA ILE A 286 -20.13 -11.03 -18.54
C ILE A 286 -21.28 -11.29 -17.55
N PRO A 287 -21.34 -12.49 -16.96
CA PRO A 287 -21.55 -12.53 -15.51
C PRO A 287 -20.60 -13.47 -14.75
N VAL A 288 -19.78 -14.30 -15.41
CA VAL A 288 -19.01 -15.36 -14.74
C VAL A 288 -17.67 -14.87 -14.16
N PHE A 289 -17.02 -13.87 -14.77
CA PHE A 289 -15.70 -13.38 -14.31
C PHE A 289 -15.76 -12.34 -13.19
N LEU A 290 -16.90 -11.64 -13.02
CA LEU A 290 -17.15 -10.81 -11.82
C LEU A 290 -17.28 -11.69 -10.57
N GLY A 291 -17.82 -12.91 -10.70
CA GLY A 291 -17.93 -13.88 -9.60
C GLY A 291 -16.58 -14.40 -9.10
N VAL A 292 -15.57 -14.46 -9.96
CA VAL A 292 -14.20 -14.88 -9.58
C VAL A 292 -13.42 -13.70 -8.99
N ALA A 293 -13.44 -12.53 -9.63
CA ALA A 293 -12.76 -11.36 -9.09
C ALA A 293 -13.35 -10.93 -7.73
N TYR A 294 -14.68 -10.89 -7.57
CA TYR A 294 -15.30 -10.49 -6.29
C TYR A 294 -15.02 -11.48 -5.14
N LYS A 295 -14.90 -12.78 -5.45
CA LYS A 295 -14.56 -13.82 -4.46
C LYS A 295 -13.09 -13.76 -4.00
N TYR A 296 -12.19 -13.22 -4.83
CA TYR A 296 -10.75 -13.12 -4.52
C TYR A 296 -10.24 -11.68 -4.25
N SER A 297 -11.00 -10.63 -4.57
CA SER A 297 -10.48 -9.24 -4.62
C SER A 297 -10.57 -8.45 -3.32
N LEU A 298 -11.49 -8.76 -2.41
CA LEU A 298 -11.64 -7.98 -1.16
C LEU A 298 -11.90 -8.87 0.05
N PHE A 299 -12.77 -9.88 -0.07
CA PHE A 299 -13.08 -10.82 1.01
C PHE A 299 -12.19 -12.09 1.01
N GLY A 300 -11.62 -12.45 -0.14
CA GLY A 300 -10.81 -13.66 -0.28
C GLY A 300 -9.41 -13.54 0.34
N ILE A 301 -8.80 -12.35 0.23
CA ILE A 301 -7.46 -12.06 0.77
C ILE A 301 -7.49 -12.10 2.30
N ASP A 302 -8.47 -11.48 2.97
CA ASP A 302 -8.51 -11.60 4.44
C ASP A 302 -8.72 -13.05 4.90
N LYS A 303 -9.58 -13.82 4.21
CA LYS A 303 -9.89 -15.22 4.58
C LYS A 303 -8.75 -16.20 4.26
N LEU A 304 -8.02 -16.00 3.15
CA LEU A 304 -6.83 -16.79 2.81
C LEU A 304 -5.67 -16.52 3.77
N PHE A 305 -5.52 -15.29 4.25
CA PHE A 305 -4.34 -14.84 4.99
C PHE A 305 -4.53 -14.86 6.52
N GLN A 306 -5.76 -14.83 7.04
CA GLN A 306 -6.04 -15.13 8.46
C GLN A 306 -5.94 -16.63 8.79
N ARG A 307 -6.16 -17.52 7.82
CA ARG A 307 -6.05 -18.99 8.00
C ARG A 307 -4.69 -19.44 8.55
N PRO A 308 -3.53 -18.96 8.03
CA PRO A 308 -2.22 -19.21 8.63
C PRO A 308 -2.10 -18.76 10.09
N PHE A 309 -2.64 -17.58 10.43
CA PHE A 309 -2.62 -17.04 11.80
C PHE A 309 -3.44 -17.89 12.77
N ILE A 310 -4.66 -18.28 12.37
CA ILE A 310 -5.51 -19.21 13.16
C ILE A 310 -4.80 -20.55 13.35
N ARG A 311 -4.16 -21.09 12.30
CA ARG A 311 -3.38 -22.33 12.37
C ARG A 311 -2.20 -22.20 13.35
N LYS A 312 -1.48 -21.07 13.37
CA LYS A 312 -0.39 -20.81 14.32
C LYS A 312 -0.92 -20.74 15.76
N LYS A 313 -2.03 -20.04 15.98
CA LYS A 313 -2.68 -19.94 17.30
C LYS A 313 -3.14 -21.33 17.80
N LEU A 314 -3.80 -22.11 16.95
CA LEU A 314 -4.23 -23.49 17.26
C LEU A 314 -3.04 -24.42 17.54
N LYS A 315 -1.97 -24.37 16.73
CA LYS A 315 -0.76 -25.19 16.96
C LYS A 315 -0.06 -24.84 18.27
N ASN A 316 0.02 -23.56 18.63
CA ASN A 316 0.62 -23.12 19.90
C ASN A 316 -0.21 -23.57 21.12
N ILE A 317 -1.54 -23.53 21.02
CA ILE A 317 -2.44 -24.07 22.06
C ILE A 317 -2.25 -25.59 22.18
N LYS A 318 -2.21 -26.32 21.06
CA LYS A 318 -1.98 -27.77 21.04
C LYS A 318 -0.62 -28.17 21.64
N LYS A 319 0.43 -27.38 21.39
CA LYS A 319 1.77 -27.60 21.97
C LYS A 319 1.78 -27.37 23.48
N LYS A 320 1.08 -26.34 23.97
CA LYS A 320 0.93 -26.08 25.41
C LYS A 320 0.15 -27.19 26.14
N MET A 321 -0.91 -27.72 25.52
CA MET A 321 -1.68 -28.84 26.10
C MET A 321 -0.84 -30.12 26.20
N LYS A 322 0.02 -30.41 25.22
CA LYS A 322 0.92 -31.57 25.26
C LYS A 322 2.08 -31.49 26.26
N LEU A 323 2.42 -30.29 26.73
CA LEU A 323 3.47 -30.06 27.73
C LEU A 323 2.94 -30.09 29.17
N ASN A 324 1.61 -30.08 29.33
CA ASN A 324 0.91 -30.09 30.63
C ASN A 324 0.26 -31.46 30.93
N ILE A 325 0.66 -32.51 30.21
CA ILE A 325 0.33 -33.93 30.46
C ILE A 325 1.67 -34.62 30.75
#